data_AF-A0A8S9NGU8-F1
#
_entry.id   AF-A0A8S9NGU8-F1
#
_cell.length_a   1.000
_cell.length_b   1.000
_cell.length_c   1.000
_cell.angle_alpha   90.00
_cell.angle_beta   90.00
_cell.angle_gamma   90.00
#
_symmetry.space_group_name_H-M   'P 1'
#
loop_
_entity.id
_entity.type
_entity.pdbx_description
1 polymer ?
#
loop_
_entity_poly.entity_id
_entity_poly.type
_entity_poly.pdbx_seq_one_letter_code
_entity_poly.pdbx_strand_id
1 'polypeptide(L)'
;MYRPGGKLMIWLILFTSVTYVIYTLKIVSTSRACQYLTFSETILQQRPQKKATTTASAAEAVAGEHEATDLNHVVFGIAASSKLWKKRKEYIKIWYKPKKMRGYVWLDKEVTDAGDQENLPPIRISGDTSSFPYANKKGSRSAIRLSRIVSETLKHLDSDSRESVRWFVMGDDDTVFVTDNLIRVLRKYDHGQMYYIGSLSESHLQNIFFSYGMAYGGGGFAISYPLAVALSKIQDRCIQRYPALYGSDDRIQACMAELGVPLTKEQGFHQVRIFQTRTLQLFLNGCLYWLITSRFALER
;
A
#
# COMPACT_ATOMS: atom_id res chain seq x y z
N MET A 1 12.96 63.19 17.83
CA MET A 1 12.17 61.98 18.15
C MET A 1 12.91 60.76 17.61
N TYR A 2 13.85 60.20 18.38
CA TYR A 2 14.72 59.09 17.95
C TYR A 2 14.14 57.77 18.46
N ARG A 3 13.63 56.91 17.57
CA ARG A 3 12.99 55.63 17.93
C ARG A 3 14.06 54.58 18.28
N PRO A 4 14.14 54.07 19.51
CA PRO A 4 15.12 53.06 19.90
C PRO A 4 14.59 51.65 19.59
N GLY A 5 14.40 51.33 18.30
CA GLY A 5 13.89 50.01 17.88
C GLY A 5 14.94 49.10 17.23
N GLY A 6 15.96 49.68 16.59
CA GLY A 6 16.92 48.91 15.79
C GLY A 6 17.84 48.01 16.62
N LYS A 7 18.29 48.48 17.79
CA LYS A 7 19.20 47.71 18.65
C LYS A 7 18.55 46.46 19.24
N LEU A 8 17.26 46.53 19.58
CA LEU A 8 16.51 45.38 20.10
C LEU A 8 16.25 44.34 19.01
N MET A 9 15.92 44.77 17.79
CA MET A 9 15.77 43.85 16.65
C MET A 9 17.08 43.15 16.29
N ILE A 10 18.20 43.87 16.30
CA ILE A 10 19.52 43.27 16.02
C ILE A 10 19.85 42.20 17.07
N TRP A 11 19.58 42.45 18.34
CA TRP A 11 19.76 41.46 19.41
C TRP A 11 18.86 40.23 19.25
N LEU A 12 17.60 40.41 18.85
CA LEU A 12 16.68 39.29 18.59
C LEU A 12 17.13 38.43 17.38
N ILE A 13 17.63 39.06 16.32
CA ILE A 13 18.15 38.35 15.15
C ILE A 13 19.43 37.59 15.50
N LEU A 14 20.33 38.20 16.27
CA LEU A 14 21.55 37.53 16.74
C LEU A 14 21.21 36.35 17.65
N PHE A 15 20.27 36.50 18.58
CA PHE A 15 19.87 35.42 19.48
C PHE A 15 19.23 34.24 18.75
N THR A 16 18.35 34.50 17.78
CA THR A 16 17.72 33.44 16.97
C THR A 16 18.72 32.76 16.04
N SER A 17 19.68 33.49 15.45
CA SER A 17 20.75 32.92 14.64
C SER A 17 21.69 32.03 15.46
N VAL A 18 22.14 32.48 16.63
CA VAL A 18 23.03 31.72 17.51
C VAL A 18 22.37 30.44 18.01
N THR A 19 21.10 30.51 18.43
CA THR A 19 20.36 29.31 18.86
C THR A 19 20.17 28.30 17.72
N TYR A 20 19.92 28.77 16.49
CA TYR A 20 19.85 27.92 15.30
C TYR A 20 21.18 27.25 14.95
N VAL A 21 22.30 27.99 15.05
CA VAL A 21 23.65 27.44 14.84
C VAL A 21 23.99 26.38 15.91
N ILE A 22 23.66 26.63 17.18
CA ILE A 22 23.88 25.65 18.26
C ILE A 22 23.04 24.39 18.03
N TYR A 23 21.78 24.55 17.61
CA TYR A 23 20.89 23.42 17.34
C TYR A 23 21.37 22.57 16.16
N THR A 24 21.80 23.21 15.06
CA THR A 24 22.36 22.51 13.89
C THR A 24 23.68 21.83 14.22
N LEU A 25 24.57 22.47 15.00
CA LEU A 25 25.80 21.84 15.51
C LEU A 25 25.51 20.66 16.44
N LYS A 26 24.48 20.74 17.28
CA LYS A 26 24.03 19.60 18.10
C LYS A 26 23.57 18.46 17.21
N ILE A 27 22.73 18.71 16.20
CA ILE A 27 22.27 17.67 15.25
C ILE A 27 23.46 17.02 14.53
N VAL A 28 24.40 17.81 14.00
CA VAL A 28 25.59 17.33 13.29
C VAL A 28 26.58 16.64 14.23
N SER A 29 26.65 17.04 15.50
CA SER A 29 27.48 16.37 16.52
C SER A 29 26.82 15.08 17.04
N THR A 30 25.49 14.99 17.01
CA THR A 30 24.72 13.79 17.38
C THR A 30 24.42 12.86 16.22
N SER A 31 24.76 13.23 14.97
CA SER A 31 24.82 12.25 13.88
C SER A 31 25.99 11.31 14.17
N ARG A 32 25.69 10.25 14.92
CA ARG A 32 26.57 9.09 15.03
C ARG A 32 26.89 8.66 13.62
N ALA A 33 28.18 8.71 13.29
CA ALA A 33 28.73 7.95 12.19
C ALA A 33 28.18 6.53 12.26
N CYS A 34 27.86 5.98 11.10
CA CYS A 34 27.49 4.59 10.91
C CYS A 34 28.61 3.69 11.44
N GLN A 35 28.58 3.40 12.75
CA GLN A 35 29.27 2.25 13.30
C GLN A 35 28.42 1.06 12.88
N TYR A 36 28.89 0.38 11.84
CA TYR A 36 28.57 -1.02 11.62
C TYR A 36 28.71 -1.73 12.96
N LEU A 37 27.59 -2.15 13.55
CA LEU A 37 27.60 -3.15 14.60
C LEU A 37 28.07 -4.45 13.93
N THR A 38 29.37 -4.69 13.97
CA THR A 38 29.90 -6.05 13.98
C THR A 38 29.41 -6.70 15.26
N PHE A 39 28.23 -7.33 15.19
CA PHE A 39 27.79 -8.28 16.21
C PHE A 39 28.62 -9.56 16.00
N SER A 40 29.86 -9.52 16.45
CA SER A 40 30.74 -10.68 16.54
C SER A 40 30.42 -11.42 17.83
N GLU A 41 30.04 -12.69 17.66
CA GLU A 41 30.33 -13.81 18.55
C GLU A 41 30.23 -13.57 20.06
N THR A 42 29.02 -13.51 20.63
CA THR A 42 28.84 -13.93 22.04
C THR A 42 27.43 -14.42 22.43
N ILE A 43 26.58 -14.81 21.47
CA ILE A 43 25.35 -15.57 21.77
C ILE A 43 25.45 -16.96 21.13
N LEU A 44 26.45 -17.70 21.58
CA LEU A 44 26.64 -19.12 21.26
C LEU A 44 27.02 -19.86 22.54
N GLN A 45 26.33 -19.60 23.66
CA GLN A 45 26.54 -20.34 24.90
C GLN A 45 25.39 -20.23 25.91
N GLN A 46 24.13 -20.47 25.49
CA GLN A 46 23.10 -20.92 26.44
C GLN A 46 22.29 -22.04 25.81
N ARG A 47 22.68 -23.26 26.19
CA ARG A 47 22.07 -24.54 25.85
C ARG A 47 20.99 -24.85 26.90
N PRO A 48 19.70 -24.95 26.56
CA PRO A 48 18.74 -25.69 27.38
C PRO A 48 18.77 -27.14 26.91
N GLN A 49 19.36 -28.01 27.73
CA GLN A 49 19.34 -29.45 27.54
C GLN A 49 17.88 -29.95 27.72
N LYS A 50 17.17 -30.21 26.62
CA LYS A 50 15.96 -31.05 26.65
C LYS A 50 16.27 -32.41 26.04
N LYS A 51 16.30 -33.37 26.96
CA LYS A 51 16.47 -34.81 26.85
C LYS A 51 15.62 -35.38 25.71
N ALA A 52 16.28 -36.06 24.77
CA ALA A 52 15.62 -36.94 23.81
C ALA A 52 14.90 -38.05 24.59
N THR A 53 13.60 -38.18 24.35
CA THR A 53 12.87 -39.42 24.61
C THR A 53 12.25 -39.81 23.29
N THR A 54 12.88 -40.79 22.67
CA THR A 54 12.44 -41.46 21.46
C THR A 54 11.08 -42.09 21.73
N THR A 55 10.03 -41.54 21.15
CA THR A 55 8.80 -42.29 20.89
C THR A 55 8.43 -42.00 19.45
N ALA A 56 8.90 -42.87 18.56
CA ALA A 56 8.40 -42.93 17.20
C ALA A 56 6.92 -43.31 17.28
N SER A 57 6.05 -42.41 16.82
CA SER A 57 4.64 -42.73 16.57
C SER A 57 4.11 -41.78 15.52
N ALA A 58 4.03 -42.31 14.29
CA ALA A 58 3.05 -42.01 13.26
C ALA A 58 2.34 -40.64 13.36
N ALA A 59 2.97 -39.63 12.75
CA ALA A 59 2.29 -38.44 12.26
C ALA A 59 2.75 -38.15 10.83
N GLU A 60 2.75 -39.21 10.00
CA GLU A 60 2.58 -39.07 8.56
C GLU A 60 1.11 -39.43 8.25
N ALA A 61 0.50 -38.65 7.34
CA ALA A 61 -0.94 -38.52 7.01
C ALA A 61 -1.64 -37.45 7.86
N VAL A 62 -2.00 -36.25 7.37
CA VAL A 62 -2.40 -35.83 6.03
C VAL A 62 -1.92 -34.39 5.80
N ALA A 63 -0.72 -34.20 5.26
CA ALA A 63 -0.40 -32.94 4.59
C ALA A 63 -0.89 -33.13 3.16
N GLY A 64 -2.13 -32.70 2.87
CA GLY A 64 -2.55 -32.56 1.49
C GLY A 64 -1.50 -31.73 0.75
N GLU A 65 -1.10 -32.15 -0.44
CA GLU A 65 -0.29 -31.35 -1.35
C GLU A 65 -1.05 -30.04 -1.65
N HIS A 66 -0.98 -29.07 -0.74
CA HIS A 66 -1.47 -27.75 -1.01
C HIS A 66 -0.51 -27.15 -2.03
N GLU A 67 -0.93 -27.18 -3.30
CA GLU A 67 -0.25 -26.53 -4.41
C GLU A 67 0.24 -25.15 -3.96
N ALA A 68 1.52 -24.84 -4.15
CA ALA A 68 2.07 -23.57 -3.71
C ALA A 68 1.36 -22.41 -4.42
N THR A 69 1.02 -21.33 -3.69
CA THR A 69 0.40 -20.13 -4.29
C THR A 69 1.19 -19.66 -5.51
N ASP A 70 0.51 -19.39 -6.61
CA ASP A 70 1.09 -18.87 -7.85
C ASP A 70 0.26 -17.68 -8.37
N LEU A 71 0.57 -17.18 -9.57
CA LEU A 71 -0.19 -16.06 -10.16
C LEU A 71 -1.63 -16.41 -10.51
N ASN A 72 -1.91 -17.68 -10.80
CA ASN A 72 -3.28 -18.10 -11.10
C ASN A 72 -4.13 -17.93 -9.84
N HIS A 73 -3.60 -18.20 -8.65
CA HIS A 73 -4.30 -18.01 -7.37
C HIS A 73 -4.56 -16.55 -6.95
N VAL A 74 -4.13 -15.55 -7.75
CA VAL A 74 -4.25 -14.12 -7.43
C VAL A 74 -5.20 -13.43 -8.40
N VAL A 75 -6.07 -12.56 -7.87
CA VAL A 75 -6.85 -11.61 -8.67
C VAL A 75 -6.46 -10.17 -8.34
N PHE A 76 -6.19 -9.38 -9.36
CA PHE A 76 -5.82 -7.96 -9.22
C PHE A 76 -7.05 -7.05 -9.37
N GLY A 77 -7.27 -6.18 -8.38
CA GLY A 77 -8.25 -5.09 -8.46
C GLY A 77 -7.53 -3.76 -8.62
N ILE A 78 -7.56 -3.18 -9.83
CA ILE A 78 -6.82 -1.96 -10.14
C ILE A 78 -7.77 -0.75 -10.08
N ALA A 79 -7.50 0.16 -9.16
CA ALA A 79 -8.20 1.43 -8.99
C ALA A 79 -7.77 2.44 -10.05
N ALA A 80 -8.69 2.85 -10.92
CA ALA A 80 -8.39 3.81 -11.98
C ALA A 80 -9.43 4.94 -12.04
N SER A 81 -9.13 5.99 -12.81
CA SER A 81 -10.10 7.02 -13.19
C SER A 81 -10.20 7.20 -14.69
N SER A 82 -11.43 7.32 -15.19
CA SER A 82 -11.76 7.59 -16.60
C SER A 82 -11.02 8.83 -17.12
N LYS A 83 -10.88 9.87 -16.29
CA LYS A 83 -10.17 11.14 -16.60
C LYS A 83 -8.69 10.93 -16.93
N LEU A 84 -8.04 9.96 -16.27
CA LEU A 84 -6.60 9.72 -16.36
C LEU A 84 -6.24 8.51 -17.21
N TRP A 85 -7.25 7.72 -17.57
CA TRP A 85 -7.13 6.42 -18.20
C TRP A 85 -6.21 6.41 -19.43
N LYS A 86 -6.41 7.37 -20.35
CA LYS A 86 -5.63 7.47 -21.59
C LYS A 86 -4.11 7.49 -21.36
N LYS A 87 -3.66 8.05 -20.23
CA LYS A 87 -2.23 8.13 -19.87
C LYS A 87 -1.81 7.01 -18.92
N ARG A 88 -2.63 6.71 -17.90
CA ARG A 88 -2.23 5.82 -16.80
C ARG A 88 -2.32 4.34 -17.16
N LYS A 89 -3.14 3.96 -18.14
CA LYS A 89 -3.19 2.57 -18.65
C LYS A 89 -1.83 2.05 -19.12
N GLU A 90 -0.94 2.94 -19.59
CA GLU A 90 0.39 2.56 -20.04
C GLU A 90 1.25 1.97 -18.90
N TYR A 91 1.05 2.39 -17.64
CA TYR A 91 1.76 1.78 -16.51
C TYR A 91 1.34 0.34 -16.26
N ILE A 92 0.07 0.03 -16.47
CA ILE A 92 -0.49 -1.32 -16.28
C ILE A 92 0.10 -2.27 -17.34
N LYS A 93 0.23 -1.81 -18.58
CA LYS A 93 0.82 -2.59 -19.70
C LYS A 93 2.26 -3.05 -19.41
N ILE A 94 2.99 -2.37 -18.53
CA ILE A 94 4.38 -2.71 -18.19
C ILE A 94 4.47 -4.04 -17.42
N TRP A 95 3.49 -4.34 -16.57
CA TRP A 95 3.59 -5.47 -15.63
C TRP A 95 2.47 -6.51 -15.76
N TYR A 96 1.30 -6.13 -16.28
CA TYR A 96 0.17 -7.04 -16.40
C TYR A 96 0.33 -8.01 -17.58
N LYS A 97 -0.05 -9.27 -17.40
CA LYS A 97 0.07 -10.35 -18.40
C LYS A 97 -1.32 -10.97 -18.69
N PRO A 98 -2.05 -10.51 -19.73
CA PRO A 98 -3.48 -10.82 -19.99
C PRO A 98 -3.89 -12.30 -20.09
N LYS A 99 -2.94 -13.22 -20.29
CA LYS A 99 -3.19 -14.67 -20.39
C LYS A 99 -2.64 -15.48 -19.20
N LYS A 100 -1.92 -14.83 -18.28
CA LYS A 100 -1.27 -15.46 -17.12
C LYS A 100 -1.76 -14.91 -15.79
N MET A 101 -2.59 -13.87 -15.83
CA MET A 101 -3.01 -13.11 -14.65
C MET A 101 -4.51 -12.85 -14.75
N ARG A 102 -5.16 -12.84 -13.59
CA ARG A 102 -6.57 -12.45 -13.46
C ARG A 102 -6.64 -11.06 -12.84
N GLY A 103 -7.47 -10.20 -13.38
CA GLY A 103 -7.68 -8.89 -12.77
C GLY A 103 -8.67 -8.03 -13.53
N TYR A 104 -9.05 -6.94 -12.91
CA TYR A 104 -10.00 -5.97 -13.45
C TYR A 104 -9.52 -4.55 -13.16
N VAL A 105 -9.72 -3.67 -14.14
CA VAL A 105 -9.56 -2.22 -13.96
C VAL A 105 -10.91 -1.63 -13.62
N TRP A 106 -11.02 -0.97 -12.46
CA TRP A 106 -12.25 -0.37 -11.95
C TRP A 106 -12.26 1.14 -12.19
N LEU A 107 -13.09 1.58 -13.13
CA LEU A 107 -13.27 2.99 -13.50
C LEU A 107 -14.54 3.58 -12.89
N ASP A 108 -14.60 4.91 -12.85
CA ASP A 108 -15.80 5.68 -12.49
C ASP A 108 -16.80 5.80 -13.64
N LYS A 109 -16.35 5.72 -14.90
CA LYS A 109 -17.16 5.87 -16.11
C LYS A 109 -16.56 5.07 -17.27
N GLU A 110 -17.40 4.77 -18.26
CA GLU A 110 -16.96 4.14 -19.51
C GLU A 110 -15.95 5.01 -20.26
N VAL A 111 -15.06 4.33 -20.99
CA VAL A 111 -13.99 4.94 -21.78
C VAL A 111 -13.95 4.29 -23.16
N THR A 112 -13.79 5.10 -24.20
CA THR A 112 -13.68 4.62 -25.58
C THR A 112 -12.21 4.34 -25.90
N ASP A 113 -11.76 3.10 -25.71
CA ASP A 113 -10.38 2.67 -26.03
C ASP A 113 -10.39 1.26 -26.66
N ALA A 114 -10.89 1.17 -27.89
CA ALA A 114 -11.05 -0.11 -28.60
C ALA A 114 -9.72 -0.81 -28.94
N GLY A 115 -8.61 -0.07 -29.07
CA GLY A 115 -7.34 -0.62 -29.59
C GLY A 115 -6.41 -1.26 -28.56
N ASP A 116 -6.62 -1.05 -27.26
CA ASP A 116 -5.65 -1.44 -26.22
C ASP A 116 -6.09 -2.63 -25.36
N GLN A 117 -7.25 -3.22 -25.66
CA GLN A 117 -7.87 -4.22 -24.78
C GLN A 117 -7.08 -5.53 -24.70
N GLU A 118 -6.29 -5.88 -25.72
CA GLU A 118 -5.53 -7.13 -25.74
C GLU A 118 -4.41 -7.18 -24.68
N ASN A 119 -3.86 -6.03 -24.29
CA ASN A 119 -2.72 -5.92 -23.36
C ASN A 119 -3.13 -5.45 -21.95
N LEU A 120 -4.42 -5.28 -21.70
CA LEU A 120 -4.93 -4.71 -20.46
C LEU A 120 -5.87 -5.70 -19.76
N PRO A 121 -6.02 -5.60 -18.43
CA PRO A 121 -7.08 -6.30 -17.73
C PRO A 121 -8.46 -5.80 -18.21
N PRO A 122 -9.49 -6.66 -18.21
CA PRO A 122 -10.85 -6.24 -18.50
C PRO A 122 -11.29 -5.04 -17.65
N ILE A 123 -11.93 -4.07 -18.29
CA ILE A 123 -12.47 -2.89 -17.62
C ILE A 123 -13.83 -3.23 -16.98
N ARG A 124 -14.07 -2.67 -15.80
CA ARG A 124 -15.33 -2.68 -15.07
C ARG A 124 -15.66 -1.27 -14.57
N ILE A 125 -16.94 -0.97 -14.49
CA ILE A 125 -17.43 0.30 -13.93
C ILE A 125 -17.86 0.05 -12.50
N SER A 126 -17.38 0.89 -11.59
CA SER A 126 -17.72 0.78 -10.17
C SER A 126 -19.23 1.01 -9.97
N GLY A 127 -19.84 0.25 -9.07
CA GLY A 127 -21.26 0.40 -8.75
C GLY A 127 -21.63 1.78 -8.20
N ASP A 128 -22.94 2.11 -8.24
CA ASP A 128 -23.43 3.36 -7.68
C ASP A 128 -23.15 3.48 -6.17
N THR A 129 -22.70 4.67 -5.76
CA THR A 129 -22.36 5.02 -4.38
C THR A 129 -23.11 6.27 -3.89
N SER A 130 -24.14 6.70 -4.61
CA SER A 130 -24.97 7.87 -4.26
C SER A 130 -25.59 7.76 -2.86
N SER A 131 -25.97 6.54 -2.44
CA SER A 131 -26.60 6.25 -1.15
C SER A 131 -25.67 6.37 0.08
N PHE A 132 -24.35 6.40 -0.12
CA PHE A 132 -23.40 6.47 0.99
C PHE A 132 -23.19 7.93 1.46
N PRO A 133 -23.22 8.20 2.77
CA PRO A 133 -22.88 9.53 3.28
C PRO A 133 -21.39 9.84 3.08
N TYR A 134 -21.07 11.10 2.77
CA TYR A 134 -19.68 11.59 2.68
C TYR A 134 -19.59 12.95 3.35
N ALA A 135 -18.83 13.03 4.45
CA ALA A 135 -18.74 14.23 5.29
C ALA A 135 -17.35 14.87 5.30
N ASN A 136 -16.34 14.22 4.71
CA ASN A 136 -14.98 14.76 4.68
C ASN A 136 -14.90 15.93 3.69
N LYS A 137 -14.37 17.08 4.14
CA LYS A 137 -14.26 18.30 3.30
C LYS A 137 -12.97 18.39 2.48
N LYS A 138 -11.98 17.53 2.77
CA LYS A 138 -10.64 17.59 2.15
C LYS A 138 -10.42 16.51 1.08
N GLY A 139 -11.12 15.38 1.16
CA GLY A 139 -11.00 14.29 0.19
C GLY A 139 -12.07 14.32 -0.90
N SER A 140 -12.01 13.36 -1.82
CA SER A 140 -13.05 13.13 -2.82
C SER A 140 -14.04 12.04 -2.40
N ARG A 141 -15.30 12.24 -2.81
CA ARG A 141 -16.35 11.20 -2.75
C ARG A 141 -15.98 9.94 -3.52
N SER A 142 -15.08 10.01 -4.51
CA SER A 142 -14.59 8.83 -5.24
C SER A 142 -13.90 7.81 -4.33
N ALA A 143 -13.43 8.20 -3.15
CA ALA A 143 -12.89 7.28 -2.15
C ALA A 143 -13.86 6.15 -1.78
N ILE A 144 -15.18 6.41 -1.84
CA ILE A 144 -16.20 5.40 -1.52
C ILE A 144 -16.16 4.27 -2.55
N ARG A 145 -16.25 4.57 -3.85
CA ARG A 145 -16.18 3.53 -4.90
C ARG A 145 -14.85 2.77 -4.86
N LEU A 146 -13.74 3.47 -4.61
CA LEU A 146 -12.42 2.86 -4.56
C LEU A 146 -12.29 1.86 -3.41
N SER A 147 -12.88 2.17 -2.25
CA SER A 147 -12.90 1.23 -1.13
C SER A 147 -13.67 -0.05 -1.44
N ARG A 148 -14.63 -0.04 -2.38
CA ARG A 148 -15.48 -1.21 -2.69
C ARG A 148 -14.88 -2.18 -3.71
N ILE A 149 -13.75 -1.84 -4.34
CA ILE A 149 -13.12 -2.62 -5.42
C ILE A 149 -12.90 -4.09 -5.05
N VAL A 150 -12.45 -4.38 -3.82
CA VAL A 150 -12.21 -5.77 -3.38
C VAL A 150 -13.51 -6.57 -3.38
N SER A 151 -14.58 -6.03 -2.80
CA SER A 151 -15.89 -6.68 -2.75
C SER A 151 -16.55 -6.75 -4.12
N GLU A 152 -16.40 -5.72 -4.96
CA GLU A 152 -16.92 -5.72 -6.32
C GLU A 152 -16.19 -6.76 -7.18
N THR A 153 -14.87 -6.90 -7.02
CA THR A 153 -14.07 -7.94 -7.67
C THR A 153 -14.51 -9.33 -7.23
N LEU A 154 -14.69 -9.57 -5.93
CA LEU A 154 -15.18 -10.85 -5.41
C LEU A 154 -16.55 -11.23 -6.02
N LYS A 155 -17.47 -10.26 -6.12
CA LYS A 155 -18.80 -10.49 -6.70
C LYS A 155 -18.75 -10.84 -8.20
N HIS A 156 -17.73 -10.36 -8.92
CA HIS A 156 -17.54 -10.61 -10.34
C HIS A 156 -16.78 -11.90 -10.67
N LEU A 157 -16.22 -12.59 -9.67
CA LEU A 157 -15.60 -13.89 -9.91
C LEU A 157 -16.64 -14.92 -10.34
N ASP A 158 -16.34 -15.62 -11.43
CA ASP A 158 -17.04 -16.85 -11.85
C ASP A 158 -16.82 -18.00 -10.85
N SER A 159 -17.61 -19.07 -11.00
CA SER A 159 -17.61 -20.21 -10.07
C SER A 159 -16.22 -20.85 -9.94
N ASP A 160 -15.58 -21.16 -11.07
CA ASP A 160 -14.26 -21.78 -11.11
C ASP A 160 -13.18 -20.87 -10.46
N SER A 161 -13.33 -19.55 -10.63
CA SER A 161 -12.44 -18.59 -10.01
C SER A 161 -12.62 -18.50 -8.50
N ARG A 162 -13.83 -18.69 -7.98
CA ARG A 162 -14.09 -18.66 -6.53
C ARG A 162 -13.42 -19.82 -5.81
N GLU A 163 -13.25 -20.97 -6.47
CA GLU A 163 -12.58 -22.14 -5.91
C GLU A 163 -11.04 -22.00 -5.92
N SER A 164 -10.51 -21.26 -6.89
CA SER A 164 -9.06 -21.13 -7.11
C SER A 164 -8.44 -19.84 -6.58
N VAL A 165 -9.18 -18.74 -6.42
CA VAL A 165 -8.60 -17.48 -5.90
C VAL A 165 -8.27 -17.64 -4.41
N ARG A 166 -7.02 -17.31 -4.07
CA ARG A 166 -6.50 -17.29 -2.69
C ARG A 166 -6.27 -15.87 -2.19
N TRP A 167 -5.94 -14.95 -3.10
CA TRP A 167 -5.54 -13.58 -2.77
C TRP A 167 -6.17 -12.56 -3.71
N PHE A 168 -6.65 -11.47 -3.13
CA PHE A 168 -7.04 -10.24 -3.81
C PHE A 168 -5.92 -9.23 -3.63
N VAL A 169 -5.33 -8.76 -4.72
CA VAL A 169 -4.27 -7.74 -4.70
C VAL A 169 -4.83 -6.45 -5.26
N MET A 170 -4.84 -5.40 -4.45
CA MET A 170 -5.33 -4.09 -4.83
C MET A 170 -4.16 -3.16 -5.10
N GLY A 171 -4.26 -2.32 -6.13
CA GLY A 171 -3.33 -1.22 -6.41
C GLY A 171 -3.99 -0.11 -7.22
N ASP A 172 -3.34 1.04 -7.30
CA ASP A 172 -3.76 2.16 -8.15
C ASP A 172 -3.29 1.93 -9.61
N ASP A 173 -3.83 2.69 -10.56
CA ASP A 173 -3.44 2.67 -11.98
C ASP A 173 -2.03 3.21 -12.27
N ASP A 174 -1.34 3.73 -11.24
CA ASP A 174 0.08 4.07 -11.23
C ASP A 174 0.93 3.16 -10.31
N THR A 175 0.35 2.07 -9.78
CA THR A 175 1.08 1.03 -9.04
C THR A 175 1.66 -0.02 -10.00
N VAL A 176 2.91 -0.41 -9.77
CA VAL A 176 3.60 -1.46 -10.53
C VAL A 176 3.91 -2.65 -9.62
N PHE A 177 3.49 -3.85 -10.02
CA PHE A 177 3.75 -5.07 -9.27
C PHE A 177 4.87 -5.90 -9.91
N VAL A 178 5.94 -6.14 -9.15
CA VAL A 178 6.92 -7.20 -9.47
C VAL A 178 6.32 -8.53 -9.04
N THR A 179 5.58 -9.15 -9.95
CA THR A 179 4.72 -10.32 -9.70
C THR A 179 5.46 -11.50 -9.05
N ASP A 180 6.70 -11.79 -9.45
CA ASP A 180 7.48 -12.88 -8.84
C ASP A 180 7.79 -12.62 -7.36
N ASN A 181 8.07 -11.36 -6.99
CA ASN A 181 8.32 -10.97 -5.61
C ASN A 181 7.02 -10.97 -4.80
N LEU A 182 5.93 -10.50 -5.40
CA LEU A 182 4.60 -10.56 -4.78
C LEU A 182 4.22 -12.00 -4.43
N ILE A 183 4.38 -12.95 -5.36
CA ILE A 183 4.08 -14.36 -5.10
C ILE A 183 4.99 -14.95 -4.01
N ARG A 184 6.29 -14.62 -4.00
CA ARG A 184 7.19 -15.01 -2.91
C ARG A 184 6.72 -14.50 -1.55
N VAL A 185 6.16 -13.29 -1.50
CA VAL A 185 5.60 -12.73 -0.27
C VAL A 185 4.35 -13.49 0.16
N LEU A 186 3.39 -13.68 -0.75
CA LEU A 186 2.11 -14.34 -0.44
C LEU A 186 2.28 -15.81 -0.01
N ARG A 187 3.30 -16.52 -0.53
CA ARG A 187 3.65 -17.89 -0.12
C ARG A 187 4.07 -18.02 1.35
N LYS A 188 4.43 -16.93 2.02
CA LYS A 188 4.78 -16.96 3.45
C LYS A 188 3.57 -17.18 4.36
N TYR A 189 2.35 -16.99 3.84
CA TYR A 189 1.13 -16.92 4.63
C TYR A 189 0.15 -18.03 4.25
N ASP A 190 -0.54 -18.57 5.26
CA ASP A 190 -1.65 -19.49 5.04
C ASP A 190 -2.88 -18.72 4.50
N HIS A 191 -3.12 -18.87 3.20
CA HIS A 191 -4.26 -18.27 2.50
C HIS A 191 -5.65 -18.66 3.05
N GLY A 192 -5.75 -19.72 3.84
CA GLY A 192 -6.97 -20.11 4.55
C GLY A 192 -7.32 -19.22 5.74
N GLN A 193 -6.39 -18.39 6.21
CA GLN A 193 -6.60 -17.43 7.29
C GLN A 193 -6.90 -16.03 6.77
N MET A 194 -7.42 -15.17 7.66
CA MET A 194 -7.70 -13.77 7.34
C MET A 194 -6.43 -12.91 7.45
N TYR A 195 -5.87 -12.53 6.32
CA TYR A 195 -4.71 -11.66 6.21
C TYR A 195 -4.99 -10.38 5.43
N TYR A 196 -4.60 -9.25 6.01
CA TYR A 196 -4.49 -7.94 5.36
C TYR A 196 -3.01 -7.55 5.32
N ILE A 197 -2.38 -7.67 4.15
CA ILE A 197 -0.92 -7.55 3.96
C ILE A 197 -0.61 -6.29 3.16
N GLY A 198 0.33 -5.50 3.62
CA GLY A 198 0.78 -4.31 2.89
C GLY A 198 1.84 -3.56 3.68
N SER A 199 2.03 -2.28 3.39
CA SER A 199 2.96 -1.44 4.14
C SER A 199 2.39 -0.06 4.42
N LEU A 200 3.06 0.58 5.38
CA LEU A 200 2.84 1.96 5.76
C LEU A 200 3.41 2.90 4.70
N SER A 201 3.12 4.19 4.82
CA SER A 201 3.76 5.20 3.99
C SER A 201 5.20 5.44 4.44
N GLU A 202 6.07 5.79 3.51
CA GLU A 202 7.41 6.31 3.80
C GLU A 202 7.33 7.70 4.47
N SER A 203 6.15 8.34 4.48
CA SER A 203 5.90 9.58 5.21
C SER A 203 5.50 9.33 6.67
N HIS A 204 6.36 9.75 7.60
CA HIS A 204 6.10 9.63 9.04
C HIS A 204 4.80 10.33 9.48
N LEU A 205 4.55 11.55 8.99
CA LEU A 205 3.34 12.30 9.32
C LEU A 205 2.07 11.56 8.90
N GLN A 206 2.07 10.97 7.71
CA GLN A 206 0.91 10.20 7.25
C GLN A 206 0.64 9.01 8.16
N ASN A 207 1.68 8.28 8.58
CA ASN A 207 1.51 7.13 9.46
C ASN A 207 0.94 7.49 10.84
N ILE A 208 1.33 8.64 11.41
CA ILE A 208 0.75 9.15 12.67
C ILE A 208 -0.77 9.34 12.52
N PHE A 209 -1.22 9.96 11.43
CA PHE A 209 -2.64 10.22 11.21
C PHE A 209 -3.48 8.93 11.06
N PHE A 210 -2.89 7.84 10.57
CA PHE A 210 -3.60 6.57 10.31
C PHE A 210 -3.16 5.43 11.27
N SER A 211 -2.69 5.79 12.47
CA SER A 211 -2.38 4.87 13.57
C SER A 211 -1.46 3.69 13.22
N TYR A 212 -0.62 3.83 12.18
CA TYR A 212 0.26 2.77 11.68
C TYR A 212 -0.47 1.44 11.37
N GLY A 213 -1.80 1.46 11.16
CA GLY A 213 -2.63 0.27 10.99
C GLY A 213 -3.21 0.09 9.59
N MET A 214 -2.84 0.97 8.66
CA MET A 214 -3.39 1.05 7.30
C MET A 214 -2.33 0.71 6.27
N ALA A 215 -2.64 -0.20 5.34
CA ALA A 215 -1.85 -0.33 4.11
C ALA A 215 -2.20 0.79 3.14
N TYR A 216 -1.19 1.43 2.56
CA TYR A 216 -1.40 2.51 1.60
C TYR A 216 -1.63 1.96 0.19
N GLY A 217 -2.78 2.29 -0.41
CA GLY A 217 -3.26 1.73 -1.68
C GLY A 217 -2.33 1.99 -2.87
N GLY A 218 -1.65 3.14 -2.91
CA GLY A 218 -0.68 3.43 -3.97
C GLY A 218 0.58 2.55 -3.93
N GLY A 219 0.92 1.97 -2.77
CA GLY A 219 1.94 0.93 -2.66
C GLY A 219 1.41 -0.49 -2.90
N GLY A 220 0.09 -0.61 -3.04
CA GLY A 220 -0.65 -1.86 -3.12
C GLY A 220 -0.83 -2.54 -1.76
N PHE A 221 -1.82 -3.44 -1.70
CA PHE A 221 -2.01 -4.35 -0.57
C PHE A 221 -2.66 -5.66 -1.05
N ALA A 222 -2.53 -6.72 -0.25
CA ALA A 222 -3.15 -8.01 -0.49
C ALA A 222 -4.12 -8.38 0.63
N ILE A 223 -5.24 -9.00 0.26
CA ILE A 223 -6.26 -9.53 1.15
C ILE A 223 -6.48 -11.00 0.82
N SER A 224 -6.40 -11.87 1.81
CA SER A 224 -6.72 -13.30 1.66
C SER A 224 -8.20 -13.51 1.31
N TYR A 225 -8.54 -14.57 0.58
CA TYR A 225 -9.91 -14.87 0.16
C TYR A 225 -10.95 -14.87 1.31
N PRO A 226 -10.70 -15.54 2.47
CA PRO A 226 -11.66 -15.53 3.58
C PRO A 226 -11.95 -14.11 4.11
N LEU A 227 -10.92 -13.26 4.16
CA LEU A 227 -11.07 -11.87 4.56
C LEU A 227 -11.84 -11.04 3.53
N ALA A 228 -11.65 -11.27 2.22
CA ALA A 228 -12.44 -10.60 1.19
C ALA A 228 -13.93 -10.95 1.31
N VAL A 229 -14.24 -12.23 1.60
CA VAL A 229 -15.61 -12.68 1.87
C VAL A 229 -16.18 -12.00 3.11
N ALA A 230 -15.44 -11.96 4.22
CA ALA A 230 -15.86 -11.30 5.44
C ALA A 230 -16.10 -9.79 5.23
N LEU A 231 -15.17 -9.11 4.57
CA LEU A 231 -15.27 -7.71 4.18
C LEU A 231 -16.54 -7.45 3.38
N SER A 232 -16.82 -8.26 2.35
CA SER A 232 -17.98 -8.06 1.47
C SER A 232 -19.33 -8.09 2.20
N LYS A 233 -19.41 -8.78 3.34
CA LYS A 233 -20.63 -8.90 4.17
C LYS A 233 -20.88 -7.67 5.05
N ILE A 234 -19.84 -6.90 5.37
CA ILE A 234 -19.92 -5.76 6.30
C ILE A 234 -19.63 -4.41 5.65
N GLN A 235 -18.93 -4.39 4.51
CA GLN A 235 -18.28 -3.21 3.98
C GLN A 235 -19.23 -2.03 3.78
N ASP A 236 -20.40 -2.26 3.19
CA ASP A 236 -21.35 -1.18 2.92
C ASP A 236 -21.82 -0.51 4.24
N ARG A 237 -22.10 -1.29 5.29
CA ARG A 237 -22.47 -0.75 6.61
C ARG A 237 -21.28 -0.06 7.31
N CYS A 238 -20.07 -0.61 7.18
CA CYS A 238 -18.85 -0.01 7.69
C CYS A 238 -18.61 1.38 7.06
N ILE A 239 -18.71 1.50 5.72
CA ILE A 239 -18.56 2.79 5.02
C ILE A 239 -19.59 3.81 5.49
N GLN A 240 -20.85 3.39 5.68
CA GLN A 240 -21.92 4.26 6.18
C GLN A 240 -21.66 4.80 7.59
N ARG A 241 -21.06 3.99 8.47
CA ARG A 241 -20.71 4.39 9.85
C ARG A 241 -19.61 5.45 9.90
N TYR A 242 -18.71 5.46 8.91
CA TYR A 242 -17.54 6.33 8.92
C TYR A 242 -17.52 7.34 7.75
N PRO A 243 -18.52 8.23 7.62
CA PRO A 243 -18.62 9.15 6.48
C PRO A 243 -17.50 10.20 6.45
N ALA A 244 -16.85 10.46 7.60
CA ALA A 244 -15.81 11.47 7.75
C ALA A 244 -14.40 11.02 7.34
N LEU A 245 -14.18 9.74 7.03
CA LEU A 245 -12.86 9.23 6.63
C LEU A 245 -12.40 9.81 5.28
N TYR A 246 -11.10 10.04 5.16
CA TYR A 246 -10.53 10.84 4.07
C TYR A 246 -10.52 10.08 2.74
N GLY A 247 -9.85 8.94 2.70
CA GLY A 247 -9.56 8.17 1.48
C GLY A 247 -10.18 6.78 1.48
N SER A 248 -9.93 6.03 0.41
CA SER A 248 -10.33 4.63 0.29
C SER A 248 -9.62 3.74 1.31
N ASP A 249 -8.32 3.97 1.49
CA ASP A 249 -7.45 3.14 2.31
C ASP A 249 -7.84 3.23 3.80
N ASP A 250 -8.17 4.45 4.23
CA ASP A 250 -8.68 4.76 5.58
C ASP A 250 -9.98 3.99 5.86
N ARG A 251 -10.86 3.89 4.85
CA ARG A 251 -12.11 3.14 4.93
C ARG A 251 -11.88 1.63 4.98
N ILE A 252 -10.92 1.12 4.18
CA ILE A 252 -10.53 -0.28 4.26
C ILE A 252 -9.98 -0.58 5.66
N GLN A 253 -9.07 0.23 6.18
CA GLN A 253 -8.51 0.05 7.51
C GLN A 253 -9.59 0.06 8.60
N ALA A 254 -10.57 0.97 8.53
CA ALA A 254 -11.67 1.00 9.48
C ALA A 254 -12.48 -0.31 9.45
N CYS A 255 -12.78 -0.85 8.27
CA CYS A 255 -13.48 -2.13 8.16
C CYS A 255 -12.61 -3.32 8.62
N MET A 256 -11.29 -3.28 8.40
CA MET A 256 -10.38 -4.30 8.95
C MET A 256 -10.35 -4.27 10.48
N ALA A 257 -10.39 -3.08 11.07
CA ALA A 257 -10.47 -2.92 12.52
C ALA A 257 -11.78 -3.48 13.09
N GLU A 258 -12.92 -3.28 12.43
CA GLU A 258 -14.19 -3.91 12.82
C GLU A 258 -14.16 -5.44 12.72
N LEU A 259 -13.43 -5.99 11.75
CA LEU A 259 -13.23 -7.44 11.59
C LEU A 259 -12.18 -8.01 12.55
N GLY A 260 -11.48 -7.15 13.32
CA GLY A 260 -10.41 -7.57 14.22
C GLY A 260 -9.15 -8.06 13.49
N VAL A 261 -8.96 -7.66 12.23
CA VAL A 261 -7.80 -8.09 11.42
C VAL A 261 -6.76 -6.97 11.34
N PRO A 262 -5.57 -7.14 11.95
CA PRO A 262 -4.52 -6.13 11.90
C PRO A 262 -3.79 -6.13 10.56
N LEU A 263 -3.13 -5.00 10.25
CA LEU A 263 -2.20 -4.92 9.15
C LEU A 263 -0.98 -5.83 9.41
N THR A 264 -0.76 -6.76 8.49
CA THR A 264 0.48 -7.55 8.38
C THR A 264 1.47 -6.78 7.52
N LYS A 265 2.48 -6.17 8.17
CA LYS A 265 3.43 -5.30 7.50
C LYS A 265 4.46 -6.09 6.71
N GLU A 266 4.57 -5.82 5.42
CA GLU A 266 5.55 -6.38 4.50
C GLU A 266 6.37 -5.26 3.84
N GLN A 267 7.69 -5.35 3.92
CA GLN A 267 8.59 -4.30 3.40
C GLN A 267 8.55 -4.18 1.88
N GLY A 268 8.02 -5.17 1.15
CA GLY A 268 7.97 -5.16 -0.32
C GLY A 268 6.85 -4.31 -0.93
N PHE A 269 5.99 -3.68 -0.12
CA PHE A 269 4.99 -2.72 -0.58
C PHE A 269 5.50 -1.30 -0.30
N HIS A 270 5.51 -0.45 -1.33
CA HIS A 270 6.18 0.85 -1.29
C HIS A 270 5.28 1.97 -1.81
N GLN A 271 5.03 2.99 -1.01
CA GLN A 271 4.23 4.15 -1.38
C GLN A 271 5.16 5.26 -1.89
N VAL A 272 5.87 4.99 -3.00
CA VAL A 272 6.82 5.95 -3.58
C VAL A 272 6.08 7.18 -4.10
N ARG A 273 5.94 8.19 -3.24
CA ARG A 273 5.52 9.54 -3.63
C ARG A 273 6.78 10.35 -3.90
N ILE A 274 7.24 10.38 -5.17
CA ILE A 274 8.28 11.33 -5.57
C ILE A 274 7.67 12.74 -5.42
N PHE A 275 8.04 13.44 -4.36
CA PHE A 275 7.64 14.83 -4.17
C PHE A 275 8.17 15.65 -5.33
N GLN A 276 7.26 16.38 -5.98
CA GLN A 276 7.55 17.35 -7.02
C GLN A 276 8.25 18.58 -6.39
N THR A 277 9.50 18.45 -5.97
CA THR A 277 10.38 19.62 -5.84
C THR A 277 10.92 19.93 -7.23
N ARG A 278 10.69 21.16 -7.70
CA ARG A 278 11.29 21.69 -8.93
C ARG A 278 12.74 21.23 -9.02
N THR A 279 13.06 20.48 -10.07
CA THR A 279 14.41 20.23 -10.56
C THR A 279 15.44 19.85 -9.48
N LEU A 280 15.42 18.60 -9.01
CA LEU A 280 16.62 18.01 -8.40
C LEU A 280 17.31 17.15 -9.46
N GLN A 281 18.37 17.70 -10.05
CA GLN A 281 19.25 16.96 -10.94
C GLN A 281 20.07 15.99 -10.08
N LEU A 282 19.57 14.77 -9.91
CA LEU A 282 20.32 13.71 -9.25
C LEU A 282 21.36 13.17 -10.24
N PHE A 283 22.59 13.68 -10.14
CA PHE A 283 23.76 12.98 -10.67
C PHE A 283 24.06 11.78 -9.76
N LEU A 284 23.60 10.61 -10.16
CA LEU A 284 24.13 9.34 -9.68
C LEU A 284 24.86 8.68 -10.86
N ASN A 285 26.18 8.58 -10.74
CA ASN A 285 27.05 7.81 -11.64
C ASN A 285 26.94 8.13 -13.14
N GLY A 286 26.87 9.42 -13.51
CA GLY A 286 27.08 9.85 -14.90
C GLY A 286 26.01 9.47 -15.94
N CYS A 287 24.90 8.82 -15.54
CA CYS A 287 23.78 8.56 -16.45
C CYS A 287 22.71 9.65 -16.30
N LEU A 288 22.47 10.40 -17.38
CA LEU A 288 21.35 11.34 -17.50
C LEU A 288 20.05 10.55 -17.66
N TYR A 289 19.35 10.27 -16.55
CA TYR A 289 18.00 9.72 -16.62
C TYR A 289 16.99 10.85 -16.85
N TRP A 290 16.32 10.81 -18.01
CA TRP A 290 15.10 11.60 -18.24
C TRP A 290 13.97 11.05 -17.37
N LEU A 291 13.80 11.61 -16.17
CA LEU A 291 12.59 11.40 -15.37
C LEU A 291 11.48 12.28 -15.96
N ILE A 292 10.58 11.67 -16.74
CA ILE A 292 9.32 12.31 -17.14
C ILE A 292 8.47 12.44 -15.87
N THR A 293 8.50 13.63 -15.25
CA THR A 293 7.71 13.92 -14.06
C THR A 293 6.25 14.19 -14.43
N SER A 294 5.34 13.32 -14.01
CA SER A 294 3.91 13.59 -14.07
C SER A 294 3.43 14.25 -12.77
N ARG A 295 2.77 15.40 -12.89
CA ARG A 295 2.23 16.22 -11.80
C ARG A 295 1.07 15.49 -11.12
N PHE A 296 1.28 14.79 -10.00
CA PHE A 296 0.19 14.07 -9.33
C PHE A 296 0.30 14.08 -7.81
N ALA A 297 -0.54 14.90 -7.18
CA ALA A 297 -1.20 14.65 -5.88
C ALA A 297 -1.90 15.94 -5.44
N LEU A 298 -3.18 16.11 -5.81
CA LEU A 298 -4.12 17.02 -5.10
C LEU A 298 -5.59 16.90 -5.57
N GLU A 299 -5.90 16.07 -6.57
CA GLU A 299 -7.29 15.72 -6.91
C GLU A 299 -7.55 14.24 -6.59
N ARG A 300 -7.45 13.89 -5.31
CA ARG A 300 -7.99 12.65 -4.72
C ARG A 300 -8.92 13.01 -3.58
#